data_AF-A0A537TN42-F1
#
_entry.id   AF-A0A537TN42-F1
#
_cell.length_a   1.000
_cell.length_b   1.000
_cell.length_c   1.000
_cell.angle_alpha   90.00
_cell.angle_beta   90.00
_cell.angle_gamma   90.00
#
_symmetry.space_group_name_H-M   'P 1'
#
loop_
_entity.id
_entity.type
_entity.pdbx_description
1 polymer ?
#
loop_
_entity_poly.entity_id
_entity_poly.type
_entity_poly.pdbx_seq_one_letter_code
_entity_poly.pdbx_strand_id
1 'polypeptide(L)'
;MTSAPHLPDQIEYSPRRVLQAILAVDLMTFIEYTFGVVRPDVIFKPNWHIEALAHALSQVASGESKRLIITLPPRNLKSICASVALPAWFLGHHPSERVVAVSYSDALARTHANDFRRVVNDPLYQATFPGMVIERDTDREITTTKRGRRYATSIEGTLTGLGGNLVIIDDPLKLGDVHSEAIRSRSIEWYRSTLVTRPDDKKAARIVLVMQRVHQDDLVGHLQEQGGFEILNLPAIAQREETYYLGGGRDYTRQKGELLHPEHEPADVLAELKREMGPIAFSAQYQQSPIPPGGTIIKRKWLTTYDQIGSQPGDRIIMSWDIALSEIESGNYSVCVVLLKRGEVFFFLEVIRGRFPFETLKRKVIEVKKRYSYGSPTLLIEDSPISRGLIQSLREQSINVTAYKPDTDKRSRLIAQTDLFAGGSVRLPRRASWLEEFTAELLAFPGRHDDQVDALAQGLEWGRQSRGVTRVGTYLLG
;
A
#
# COMPACT_ATOMS: atom_id res chain seq x y z
N MET A 1 47.15 60.52 -17.25
CA MET A 1 47.04 59.28 -18.04
C MET A 1 47.04 58.11 -17.08
N THR A 2 45.85 57.72 -16.61
CA THR A 2 45.64 56.53 -15.79
C THR A 2 45.10 55.45 -16.70
N SER A 3 45.96 54.50 -17.07
CA SER A 3 45.58 53.30 -17.81
C SER A 3 44.59 52.49 -16.97
N ALA A 4 43.41 52.23 -17.52
CA ALA A 4 42.44 51.32 -16.93
C ALA A 4 43.10 49.95 -16.70
N PRO A 5 42.83 49.27 -15.57
CA PRO A 5 43.37 47.96 -15.31
C PRO A 5 42.83 46.97 -16.36
N HIS A 6 43.74 46.24 -17.00
CA HIS A 6 43.43 45.11 -17.87
C HIS A 6 42.58 44.11 -17.08
N LEU A 7 41.31 43.95 -17.47
CA LEU A 7 40.52 42.80 -17.04
C LEU A 7 41.25 41.54 -17.54
N PRO A 8 41.51 40.53 -16.69
CA PRO A 8 42.13 39.30 -17.15
C PRO A 8 41.25 38.64 -18.21
N ASP A 9 41.89 38.05 -19.23
CA ASP A 9 41.23 37.31 -20.31
C ASP A 9 40.15 36.40 -19.75
N GLN A 10 38.94 36.48 -20.31
CA GLN A 10 37.84 35.59 -19.95
C GLN A 10 38.30 34.15 -20.21
N ILE A 11 38.47 33.36 -19.15
CA ILE A 11 38.79 31.94 -19.27
C ILE A 11 37.60 31.26 -19.95
N GLU A 12 37.74 30.95 -21.25
CA GLU A 12 36.70 30.27 -22.03
C GLU A 12 36.84 28.76 -21.82
N TYR A 13 35.86 28.15 -21.14
CA TYR A 13 35.83 26.70 -20.93
C TYR A 13 35.23 26.00 -22.14
N SER A 14 35.85 24.89 -22.58
CA SER A 14 35.29 24.10 -23.69
C SER A 14 33.91 23.53 -23.33
N PRO A 15 32.97 23.43 -24.28
CA PRO A 15 31.63 22.88 -24.03
C PRO A 15 31.66 21.49 -23.36
N ARG A 16 32.64 20.66 -23.74
CA ARG A 16 32.85 19.34 -23.14
C ARG A 16 33.19 19.42 -21.64
N ARG A 17 34.02 20.38 -21.23
CA ARG A 17 34.41 20.56 -19.84
C ARG A 17 33.27 21.14 -19.01
N VAL A 18 32.46 22.01 -19.60
CA VAL A 18 31.21 22.51 -18.99
C VAL A 18 30.22 21.35 -18.78
N LEU A 19 30.00 20.51 -19.80
CA LEU A 19 29.13 19.33 -19.69
C LEU A 19 29.59 18.38 -18.58
N GLN A 20 30.90 18.08 -18.50
CA GLN A 20 31.46 17.26 -17.42
C GLN A 20 31.18 17.86 -16.04
N ALA A 21 31.37 19.18 -15.87
CA ALA A 21 31.08 19.84 -14.61
C ALA A 21 29.59 19.75 -14.24
N ILE A 22 28.68 19.92 -15.21
CA ILE A 22 27.23 19.80 -15.00
C ILE A 22 26.86 18.37 -14.62
N LEU A 23 27.36 17.36 -15.35
CA LEU A 23 27.13 15.94 -15.05
C LEU A 23 27.60 15.54 -13.64
N ALA A 24 28.65 16.19 -13.14
CA ALA A 24 29.12 15.97 -11.78
C ALA A 24 28.18 16.58 -10.72
N VAL A 25 27.55 17.73 -10.96
CA VAL A 25 26.79 18.44 -9.89
C VAL A 25 25.28 18.32 -10.01
N ASP A 26 24.74 17.98 -11.18
CA ASP A 26 23.31 17.92 -11.44
C ASP A 26 22.86 16.51 -11.84
N LEU A 27 22.15 15.85 -10.93
CA LEU A 27 21.68 14.48 -11.14
C LEU A 27 20.64 14.38 -12.26
N MET A 28 19.86 15.44 -12.53
CA MET A 28 18.89 15.45 -13.63
C MET A 28 19.60 15.35 -14.98
N THR A 29 20.59 16.21 -15.22
CA THR A 29 21.42 16.16 -16.43
C THR A 29 22.16 14.81 -16.52
N PHE A 30 22.63 14.27 -15.39
CA PHE A 30 23.26 12.95 -15.37
C PHE A 30 22.28 11.81 -15.70
N ILE A 31 21.00 11.91 -15.31
CA ILE A 31 19.93 10.98 -15.70
C ILE A 31 19.69 11.03 -17.20
N GLU A 32 19.62 12.22 -17.80
CA GLU A 32 19.46 12.38 -19.25
C GLU A 32 20.64 11.76 -20.03
N TYR A 33 21.87 12.03 -19.59
CA TYR A 33 23.07 11.39 -20.12
C TYR A 33 23.00 9.85 -19.98
N THR A 34 22.65 9.36 -18.79
CA THR A 34 22.52 7.93 -18.52
C THR A 34 21.48 7.28 -19.44
N PHE A 35 20.35 7.96 -19.67
CA PHE A 35 19.32 7.49 -20.60
C PHE A 35 19.86 7.36 -22.01
N GLY A 36 20.60 8.36 -22.52
CA GLY A 36 21.22 8.33 -23.84
C GLY A 36 22.22 7.17 -24.01
N VAL A 37 22.99 6.84 -22.97
CA VAL A 37 23.91 5.69 -23.00
C VAL A 37 23.17 4.35 -23.02
N VAL A 38 22.08 4.23 -22.26
CA VAL A 38 21.34 2.96 -22.10
C VAL A 38 20.32 2.73 -23.23
N ARG A 39 19.84 3.81 -23.86
CA ARG A 39 18.81 3.84 -24.90
C ARG A 39 19.21 4.81 -26.03
N PRO A 40 20.29 4.54 -26.78
CA PRO A 40 20.84 5.48 -27.76
C PRO A 40 19.87 5.87 -28.88
N ASP A 41 18.94 4.98 -29.24
CA ASP A 41 17.98 5.21 -30.33
C ASP A 41 16.61 5.75 -29.84
N VAL A 42 16.49 6.11 -28.57
CA VAL A 42 15.25 6.62 -27.99
C VAL A 42 15.45 8.07 -27.58
N ILE A 43 14.55 8.95 -28.03
CA ILE A 43 14.56 10.35 -27.64
C ILE A 43 14.15 10.47 -26.17
N PHE A 44 14.98 11.13 -25.37
CA PHE A 44 14.63 11.48 -24.00
C PHE A 44 13.50 12.52 -24.00
N LYS A 45 12.41 12.22 -23.30
CA LYS A 45 11.28 13.13 -23.16
C LYS A 45 11.32 13.79 -21.78
N PRO A 46 11.87 15.02 -21.67
CA PRO A 46 11.99 15.71 -20.39
C PRO A 46 10.60 16.00 -19.80
N ASN A 47 10.51 15.99 -18.48
CA ASN A 47 9.27 16.31 -17.77
C ASN A 47 9.56 16.56 -16.29
N TRP A 48 8.73 17.38 -15.63
CA TRP A 48 8.92 17.82 -14.24
C TRP A 48 9.05 16.66 -13.24
N HIS A 49 8.37 15.53 -13.46
CA HIS A 49 8.44 14.40 -12.54
C HIS A 49 9.84 13.75 -12.52
N ILE A 50 10.59 13.83 -13.63
CA ILE A 50 11.97 13.34 -13.71
C ILE A 50 12.89 14.27 -12.89
N GLU A 51 12.63 15.57 -12.94
CA GLU A 51 13.32 16.55 -12.09
C GLU A 51 13.01 16.32 -10.61
N ALA A 52 11.76 16.03 -10.26
CA ALA A 52 11.37 15.68 -8.89
C ALA A 52 12.04 14.39 -8.40
N LEU A 53 12.14 13.36 -9.26
CA LEU A 53 12.89 12.14 -8.99
C LEU A 53 14.38 12.45 -8.77
N ALA A 54 14.99 13.21 -9.68
CA ALA A 54 16.39 13.60 -9.58
C ALA A 54 16.66 14.37 -8.28
N HIS A 55 15.78 15.31 -7.91
CA HIS A 55 15.89 16.04 -6.67
C HIS A 55 15.83 15.10 -5.45
N ALA A 56 14.79 14.26 -5.33
CA ALA A 56 14.65 13.34 -4.21
C ALA A 56 15.83 12.34 -4.12
N LEU A 57 16.31 11.81 -5.25
CA LEU A 57 17.47 10.91 -5.29
C LEU A 57 18.78 11.64 -4.95
N SER A 58 18.92 12.91 -5.33
CA SER A 58 20.11 13.71 -4.99
C SER A 58 20.21 13.97 -3.48
N GLN A 59 19.07 14.19 -2.81
CA GLN A 59 18.95 14.30 -1.35
C GLN A 59 19.35 12.99 -0.66
N VAL A 60 19.03 11.85 -1.27
CA VAL A 60 19.51 10.55 -0.78
C VAL A 60 21.02 10.45 -0.93
N ALA A 61 21.56 10.79 -2.10
CA ALA A 61 23.00 10.73 -2.35
C ALA A 61 23.80 11.61 -1.38
N SER A 62 23.35 12.85 -1.12
CA SER A 62 23.98 13.75 -0.13
C SER A 62 23.82 13.25 1.31
N GLY A 63 22.78 12.46 1.58
CA GLY A 63 22.44 11.95 2.91
C GLY A 63 21.51 12.86 3.71
N GLU A 64 20.97 13.92 3.08
CA GLU A 64 19.88 14.74 3.61
C GLU A 64 18.63 13.88 3.85
N SER A 65 18.32 12.98 2.92
CA SER A 65 17.33 11.91 3.09
C SER A 65 18.02 10.56 3.21
N LYS A 66 17.62 9.73 4.17
CA LYS A 66 18.21 8.39 4.37
C LYS A 66 17.29 7.25 3.95
N ARG A 67 16.00 7.54 3.81
CA ARG A 67 14.97 6.52 3.62
C ARG A 67 13.89 7.11 2.73
N LEU A 68 13.92 6.72 1.46
CA LEU A 68 13.03 7.24 0.43
C LEU A 68 12.24 6.10 -0.20
N ILE A 69 10.92 6.29 -0.30
CA ILE A 69 10.03 5.50 -1.13
C ILE A 69 9.63 6.34 -2.33
N ILE A 70 9.75 5.77 -3.53
CA ILE A 70 9.28 6.37 -4.76
C ILE A 70 8.26 5.42 -5.40
N THR A 71 7.05 5.92 -5.60
CA THR A 71 5.97 5.19 -6.29
C THR A 71 5.49 5.94 -7.51
N LEU A 72 5.52 5.27 -8.67
CA LEU A 72 5.11 5.84 -9.95
C LEU A 72 4.79 4.75 -10.99
N PRO A 73 3.99 5.06 -12.03
CA PRO A 73 3.59 4.10 -13.05
C PRO A 73 4.75 3.43 -13.78
N PRO A 74 4.51 2.27 -14.42
CA PRO A 74 5.46 1.66 -15.32
C PRO A 74 5.99 2.65 -16.37
N ARG A 75 7.17 2.38 -16.92
CA ARG A 75 7.77 3.13 -18.05
C ARG A 75 8.04 4.63 -17.82
N ASN A 76 7.90 5.13 -16.60
CA ASN A 76 8.26 6.51 -16.22
C ASN A 76 9.68 6.61 -15.63
N LEU A 77 10.66 5.92 -16.27
CA LEU A 77 12.11 5.96 -15.99
C LEU A 77 12.60 5.58 -14.58
N LYS A 78 11.72 5.18 -13.67
CA LYS A 78 12.02 4.87 -12.27
C LYS A 78 13.29 4.04 -12.03
N SER A 79 13.44 2.93 -12.75
CA SER A 79 14.57 2.00 -12.61
C SER A 79 15.86 2.56 -13.22
N ILE A 80 15.78 3.34 -14.30
CA ILE A 80 16.96 4.03 -14.86
C ILE A 80 17.46 5.06 -13.85
N CYS A 81 16.56 5.87 -13.29
CA CYS A 81 16.93 6.90 -12.31
C CYS A 81 17.54 6.27 -11.03
N ALA A 82 16.86 5.31 -10.43
CA ALA A 82 17.24 4.78 -9.11
C ALA A 82 18.27 3.65 -9.16
N SER A 83 18.23 2.74 -10.15
CA SER A 83 19.05 1.51 -10.18
C SER A 83 20.25 1.60 -11.12
N VAL A 84 20.36 2.66 -11.93
CA VAL A 84 21.45 2.87 -12.89
C VAL A 84 22.12 4.24 -12.69
N ALA A 85 21.37 5.34 -12.83
CA ALA A 85 21.92 6.69 -12.76
C ALA A 85 22.40 7.04 -11.35
N LEU A 86 21.54 6.92 -10.33
CA LEU A 86 21.91 7.17 -8.94
C LEU A 86 23.16 6.38 -8.49
N PRO A 87 23.25 5.04 -8.67
CA PRO A 87 24.42 4.31 -8.21
C PRO A 87 25.69 4.67 -8.99
N ALA A 88 25.59 4.98 -10.28
CA ALA A 88 26.74 5.43 -11.08
C ALA A 88 27.21 6.81 -10.58
N TRP A 89 26.31 7.76 -10.44
CA TRP A 89 26.61 9.10 -9.94
C TRP A 89 27.18 9.07 -8.51
N PHE A 90 26.59 8.25 -7.63
CA PHE A 90 27.04 8.08 -6.24
C PHE A 90 28.46 7.50 -6.17
N LEU A 91 28.77 6.45 -6.93
CA LEU A 91 30.13 5.88 -6.97
C LEU A 91 31.13 6.79 -7.71
N GLY A 92 30.66 7.62 -8.63
CA GLY A 92 31.45 8.68 -9.27
C GLY A 92 32.04 9.65 -8.23
N HIS A 93 31.23 10.04 -7.25
CA HIS A 93 31.62 10.91 -6.13
C HIS A 93 32.30 10.17 -4.99
N HIS A 94 31.84 8.95 -4.72
CA HIS A 94 32.25 8.14 -3.57
C HIS A 94 32.78 6.77 -4.01
N PRO A 95 33.91 6.71 -4.72
CA PRO A 95 34.41 5.47 -5.29
C PRO A 95 34.86 4.43 -4.24
N SER A 96 34.95 4.77 -2.95
CA SER A 96 35.23 3.82 -1.86
C SER A 96 33.97 3.22 -1.22
N GLU A 97 32.79 3.73 -1.55
CA GLU A 97 31.54 3.30 -0.92
C GLU A 97 30.93 2.07 -1.59
N ARG A 98 29.96 1.47 -0.91
CA ARG A 98 29.28 0.25 -1.35
C ARG A 98 27.83 0.52 -1.69
N VAL A 99 27.43 0.02 -2.86
CA VAL A 99 26.06 0.09 -3.35
C VAL A 99 25.50 -1.32 -3.54
N VAL A 100 24.31 -1.58 -3.01
CA VAL A 100 23.58 -2.83 -3.21
C VAL A 100 22.29 -2.53 -3.96
N ALA A 101 22.11 -3.13 -5.13
CA ALA A 101 20.89 -3.03 -5.92
C ALA A 101 20.15 -4.37 -5.89
N VAL A 102 18.89 -4.34 -5.47
CA VAL A 102 18.05 -5.52 -5.31
C VAL A 102 16.83 -5.41 -6.19
N SER A 103 16.51 -6.48 -6.91
CA SER A 103 15.27 -6.59 -7.70
C SER A 103 14.47 -7.84 -7.35
N TYR A 104 13.20 -7.95 -7.77
CA TYR A 104 12.43 -9.18 -7.50
C TYR A 104 13.05 -10.45 -8.14
N SER A 105 13.78 -10.33 -9.25
CA SER A 105 14.38 -11.46 -9.97
C SER A 105 15.83 -11.22 -10.33
N ASP A 106 16.58 -12.32 -10.46
CA ASP A 106 18.00 -12.29 -10.84
C ASP A 106 18.20 -11.73 -12.26
N ALA A 107 17.27 -12.03 -13.18
CA ALA A 107 17.30 -11.51 -14.54
C ALA A 107 17.18 -9.98 -14.60
N LEU A 108 16.29 -9.40 -13.78
CA LEU A 108 16.13 -7.94 -13.72
C LEU A 108 17.36 -7.28 -13.06
N ALA A 109 17.87 -7.87 -11.98
CA ALA A 109 19.08 -7.38 -11.31
C ALA A 109 20.29 -7.33 -12.26
N ARG A 110 20.46 -8.36 -13.10
CA ARG A 110 21.51 -8.41 -14.15
C ARG A 110 21.29 -7.37 -15.23
N THR A 111 20.04 -7.11 -15.63
CA THR A 111 19.73 -6.08 -16.63
C THR A 111 20.20 -4.72 -16.15
N HIS A 112 19.83 -4.32 -14.92
CA HIS A 112 20.30 -3.07 -14.34
C HIS A 112 21.82 -3.06 -14.12
N ALA A 113 22.44 -4.22 -13.87
CA ALA A 113 23.89 -4.33 -13.80
C ALA A 113 24.61 -4.07 -15.11
N ASN A 114 24.07 -4.58 -16.21
CA ASN A 114 24.59 -4.32 -17.53
C ASN A 114 24.41 -2.85 -17.94
N ASP A 115 23.27 -2.25 -17.64
CA ASP A 115 23.02 -0.83 -17.90
C ASP A 115 23.96 0.07 -17.08
N PHE A 116 24.15 -0.22 -15.78
CA PHE A 116 25.17 0.45 -14.95
C PHE A 116 26.56 0.31 -15.56
N ARG A 117 26.94 -0.90 -15.98
CA ARG A 117 28.25 -1.18 -16.59
C ARG A 117 28.46 -0.35 -17.86
N ARG A 118 27.45 -0.18 -18.69
CA ARG A 118 27.52 0.66 -19.91
C ARG A 118 27.84 2.11 -19.55
N VAL A 119 27.15 2.67 -18.56
CA VAL A 119 27.35 4.05 -18.10
C VAL A 119 28.75 4.28 -17.57
N VAL A 120 29.24 3.40 -16.68
CA VAL A 120 30.55 3.61 -16.02
C VAL A 120 31.75 3.34 -16.92
N ASN A 121 31.56 2.63 -18.03
CA ASN A 121 32.58 2.43 -19.06
C ASN A 121 32.53 3.45 -20.19
N ASP A 122 31.53 4.34 -20.21
CA ASP A 122 31.46 5.40 -21.21
C ASP A 122 32.60 6.42 -21.01
N PRO A 123 33.31 6.84 -22.07
CA PRO A 123 34.42 7.79 -21.97
C PRO A 123 34.05 9.14 -21.33
N LEU A 124 32.81 9.61 -21.49
CA LEU A 124 32.35 10.85 -20.87
C LEU A 124 32.17 10.68 -19.36
N TYR A 125 31.63 9.54 -18.92
CA TYR A 125 31.56 9.21 -17.49
C TYR A 125 32.95 9.14 -16.87
N GLN A 126 33.89 8.40 -17.48
CA GLN A 126 35.25 8.24 -16.96
C GLN A 126 36.00 9.58 -16.86
N ALA A 127 35.78 10.47 -17.84
CA ALA A 127 36.35 11.81 -17.82
C ALA A 127 35.68 12.73 -16.78
N THR A 128 34.39 12.50 -16.47
CA THR A 128 33.65 13.23 -15.42
C THR A 128 34.06 12.78 -14.02
N PHE A 129 34.25 11.47 -13.83
CA PHE A 129 34.59 10.85 -12.55
C PHE A 129 35.91 10.06 -12.60
N PRO A 130 37.07 10.74 -12.79
CA PRO A 130 38.36 10.06 -12.97
C PRO A 130 38.81 9.26 -11.73
N GLY A 131 38.21 9.52 -10.56
CA GLY A 131 38.46 8.76 -9.33
C GLY A 131 37.70 7.43 -9.24
N MET A 132 36.69 7.21 -10.07
CA MET A 132 35.92 5.97 -10.15
C MET A 132 36.54 5.09 -11.24
N VAL A 133 37.48 4.24 -10.83
CA VAL A 133 38.20 3.31 -11.71
C VAL A 133 37.83 1.89 -11.32
N ILE A 134 37.41 1.09 -12.29
CA ILE A 134 37.05 -0.32 -12.09
C ILE A 134 38.34 -1.16 -11.93
N GLU A 135 38.38 -1.98 -10.89
CA GLU A 135 39.44 -2.96 -10.64
C GLU A 135 39.01 -4.37 -11.06
N ARG A 136 37.78 -4.76 -10.69
CA ARG A 136 37.19 -6.05 -11.05
C ARG A 136 35.78 -5.86 -11.56
N ASP A 137 35.45 -6.61 -12.59
CA ASP A 137 34.11 -6.66 -13.16
C ASP A 137 33.68 -8.12 -13.31
N THR A 138 32.59 -8.47 -12.65
CA THR A 138 31.91 -9.75 -12.77
C THR A 138 30.44 -9.50 -13.09
N ASP A 139 29.73 -10.54 -13.47
CA ASP A 139 28.30 -10.46 -13.81
C ASP A 139 27.45 -9.73 -12.75
N ARG A 140 27.73 -9.95 -11.45
CA ARG A 140 26.97 -9.39 -10.33
C ARG A 140 27.67 -8.30 -9.53
N GLU A 141 28.99 -8.19 -9.62
CA GLU A 141 29.79 -7.29 -8.80
C GLU A 141 30.80 -6.52 -9.66
N ILE A 142 30.81 -5.20 -9.48
CA ILE A 142 31.91 -4.31 -9.89
C ILE A 142 32.61 -3.81 -8.64
N THR A 143 33.94 -3.88 -8.60
CA THR A 143 34.78 -3.27 -7.56
C THR A 143 35.63 -2.17 -8.14
N THR A 144 35.86 -1.12 -7.36
CA THR A 144 36.73 -0.01 -7.74
C THR A 144 38.13 -0.17 -7.16
N THR A 145 39.10 0.55 -7.71
CA THR A 145 40.47 0.64 -7.17
C THR A 145 40.52 1.26 -5.76
N LYS A 146 39.46 1.96 -5.34
CA LYS A 146 39.30 2.47 -3.96
C LYS A 146 38.50 1.53 -3.05
N ARG A 147 38.35 0.26 -3.45
CA ARG A 147 37.64 -0.81 -2.72
C ARG A 147 36.12 -0.61 -2.57
N GLY A 148 35.56 0.41 -3.20
CA GLY A 148 34.10 0.55 -3.32
C GLY A 148 33.54 -0.50 -4.25
N ARG A 149 32.23 -0.73 -4.17
CA ARG A 149 31.58 -1.84 -4.85
C ARG A 149 30.16 -1.52 -5.29
N ARG A 150 29.73 -2.11 -6.40
CA ARG A 150 28.32 -2.23 -6.79
C ARG A 150 27.99 -3.71 -6.85
N TYR A 151 27.05 -4.17 -6.02
CA TYR A 151 26.54 -5.54 -6.03
C TYR A 151 25.08 -5.59 -6.49
N ALA A 152 24.75 -6.49 -7.41
CA ALA A 152 23.40 -6.74 -7.90
C ALA A 152 22.88 -8.11 -7.46
N THR A 153 21.67 -8.17 -6.89
CA THR A 153 21.05 -9.41 -6.41
C THR A 153 19.53 -9.38 -6.52
N SER A 154 18.90 -10.54 -6.31
CA SER A 154 17.47 -10.64 -6.09
C SER A 154 17.11 -10.78 -4.61
N ILE A 155 15.82 -10.71 -4.30
CA ILE A 155 15.25 -10.99 -2.96
C ILE A 155 15.60 -12.40 -2.48
N GLU A 156 15.62 -13.37 -3.38
CA GLU A 156 16.00 -14.76 -3.07
C GLU A 156 17.51 -14.98 -3.05
N GLY A 157 18.27 -13.99 -3.52
CA GLY A 157 19.72 -14.04 -3.56
C GLY A 157 20.34 -13.84 -2.18
N THR A 158 21.43 -14.57 -1.93
CA THR A 158 22.21 -14.45 -0.70
C THR A 158 22.91 -13.10 -0.62
N LEU A 159 22.61 -12.32 0.41
CA LEU A 159 23.19 -10.99 0.65
C LEU A 159 24.22 -11.03 1.80
N THR A 160 24.84 -12.19 2.06
CA THR A 160 25.70 -12.45 3.22
C THR A 160 26.94 -11.54 3.22
N GLY A 161 27.16 -10.80 4.31
CA GLY A 161 28.39 -10.02 4.52
C GLY A 161 28.51 -8.73 3.68
N LEU A 162 27.43 -8.30 3.03
CA LEU A 162 27.43 -7.15 2.12
C LEU A 162 26.62 -5.98 2.73
N GLY A 163 27.23 -5.26 3.66
CA GLY A 163 26.72 -3.95 4.11
C GLY A 163 26.91 -2.91 3.01
N GLY A 164 25.86 -2.11 2.72
CA GLY A 164 25.88 -1.05 1.70
C GLY A 164 25.64 0.33 2.29
N ASN A 165 26.36 1.34 1.80
CA ASN A 165 26.13 2.75 2.12
C ASN A 165 24.87 3.28 1.43
N LEU A 166 24.57 2.72 0.25
CA LEU A 166 23.36 2.94 -0.52
C LEU A 166 22.73 1.59 -0.88
N VAL A 167 21.48 1.38 -0.51
CA VAL A 167 20.70 0.20 -0.85
C VAL A 167 19.51 0.62 -1.69
N ILE A 168 19.40 0.06 -2.89
CA ILE A 168 18.32 0.29 -3.83
C ILE A 168 17.49 -0.98 -3.91
N ILE A 169 16.19 -0.85 -3.68
CA ILE A 169 15.19 -1.92 -3.80
C ILE A 169 14.28 -1.52 -4.96
N ASP A 170 14.42 -2.19 -6.10
CA ASP A 170 13.70 -1.86 -7.34
C ASP A 170 12.70 -2.96 -7.70
N ASP A 171 11.41 -2.60 -7.68
CA ASP A 171 10.28 -3.48 -7.93
C ASP A 171 10.46 -4.83 -7.21
N PRO A 172 10.34 -4.88 -5.86
CA PRO A 172 10.60 -6.10 -5.07
C PRO A 172 9.50 -7.17 -5.21
N LEU A 173 8.50 -6.96 -6.05
CA LEU A 173 7.40 -7.90 -6.25
C LEU A 173 7.05 -7.99 -7.73
N LYS A 174 6.95 -9.21 -8.24
CA LYS A 174 6.52 -9.47 -9.62
C LYS A 174 5.00 -9.32 -9.72
N LEU A 175 4.52 -8.69 -10.80
CA LEU A 175 3.08 -8.47 -11.05
C LEU A 175 2.24 -9.76 -10.99
N GLY A 176 2.72 -10.86 -11.58
CA GLY A 176 1.98 -12.13 -11.60
C GLY A 176 1.84 -12.79 -10.23
N ASP A 177 2.67 -12.40 -9.26
CA ASP A 177 2.74 -13.01 -7.94
C ASP A 177 1.97 -12.21 -6.89
N VAL A 178 1.35 -11.09 -7.30
CA VAL A 178 0.63 -10.12 -6.46
C VAL A 178 -0.42 -10.76 -5.58
N HIS A 179 -1.14 -11.77 -6.06
CA HIS A 179 -2.24 -12.38 -5.32
C HIS A 179 -1.76 -13.40 -4.27
N SER A 180 -0.51 -13.85 -4.34
CA SER A 180 0.05 -14.79 -3.36
C SER A 180 0.50 -14.06 -2.10
N GLU A 181 -0.26 -14.22 -1.02
CA GLU A 181 0.11 -13.68 0.30
C GLU A 181 1.49 -14.16 0.75
N ALA A 182 1.82 -15.43 0.50
CA ALA A 182 3.11 -16.00 0.84
C ALA A 182 4.28 -15.28 0.13
N ILE A 183 4.10 -14.84 -1.12
CA ILE A 183 5.14 -14.11 -1.86
C ILE A 183 5.23 -12.65 -1.38
N ARG A 184 4.09 -12.00 -1.10
CA ARG A 184 4.09 -10.65 -0.50
C ARG A 184 4.82 -10.63 0.84
N SER A 185 4.46 -11.55 1.74
CA SER A 185 5.09 -11.70 3.06
C SER A 185 6.58 -12.00 2.98
N ARG A 186 7.04 -12.73 1.94
CA ARG A 186 8.47 -12.99 1.72
C ARG A 186 9.28 -11.73 1.46
N SER A 187 8.76 -10.80 0.65
CA SER A 187 9.45 -9.52 0.38
C SER A 187 9.62 -8.67 1.65
N ILE A 188 8.59 -8.67 2.50
CA ILE A 188 8.56 -7.98 3.80
C ILE A 188 9.53 -8.63 4.78
N GLU A 189 9.52 -9.96 4.86
CA GLU A 189 10.40 -10.71 5.75
C GLU A 189 11.86 -10.59 5.31
N TRP A 190 12.13 -10.61 4.00
CA TRP A 190 13.46 -10.32 3.48
C TRP A 190 13.92 -8.92 3.91
N TYR A 191 13.09 -7.88 3.74
CA TYR A 191 13.46 -6.54 4.19
C TYR A 191 13.80 -6.51 5.70
N ARG A 192 12.95 -7.12 6.54
CA ARG A 192 13.13 -7.15 8.00
C ARG A 192 14.36 -7.92 8.45
N SER A 193 14.50 -9.16 7.98
CA SER A 193 15.55 -10.08 8.44
C SER A 193 16.91 -9.79 7.80
N THR A 194 16.91 -9.34 6.55
CA THR A 194 18.12 -9.20 5.74
C THR A 194 18.57 -7.76 5.62
N LEU A 195 17.70 -6.82 5.30
CA LEU A 195 18.14 -5.46 4.98
C LEU A 195 18.31 -4.59 6.23
N VAL A 196 17.39 -4.66 7.20
CA VAL A 196 17.43 -3.83 8.42
C VAL A 196 18.61 -4.18 9.36
N THR A 197 19.03 -5.44 9.38
CA THR A 197 20.03 -5.94 10.34
C THR A 197 21.48 -5.72 9.91
N ARG A 198 21.73 -5.47 8.62
CA ARG A 198 23.05 -5.60 7.99
C ARG A 198 23.91 -4.35 7.81
N PRO A 199 23.42 -3.10 7.82
CA PRO A 199 24.32 -1.98 7.65
C PRO A 199 25.38 -1.92 8.76
N ASP A 200 26.65 -1.80 8.36
CA ASP A 200 27.80 -1.65 9.27
C ASP A 200 27.62 -0.42 10.19
N ASP A 201 27.08 0.67 9.64
CA ASP A 201 26.55 1.81 10.37
C ASP A 201 25.07 2.03 10.00
N LYS A 202 24.18 1.58 10.89
CA LYS A 202 22.72 1.71 10.74
C LYS A 202 22.24 3.17 10.69
N LYS A 203 23.04 4.13 11.16
CA LYS A 203 22.72 5.56 11.09
C LYS A 203 23.17 6.20 9.77
N ALA A 204 24.11 5.60 9.04
CA ALA A 204 24.65 6.13 7.78
C ALA A 204 24.03 5.51 6.52
N ALA A 205 23.37 4.35 6.63
CA ALA A 205 22.78 3.67 5.49
C ALA A 205 21.62 4.45 4.86
N ARG A 206 21.67 4.55 3.52
CA ARG A 206 20.65 5.14 2.67
C ARG A 206 19.85 4.02 2.00
N ILE A 207 18.53 4.09 2.06
CA ILE A 207 17.63 3.10 1.47
C ILE A 207 16.68 3.83 0.50
N VAL A 208 16.68 3.39 -0.75
CA VAL A 208 15.71 3.79 -1.77
C VAL A 208 14.86 2.59 -2.12
N LEU A 209 13.56 2.66 -1.89
CA LEU A 209 12.59 1.73 -2.45
C LEU A 209 11.89 2.41 -3.60
N VAL A 210 12.03 1.86 -4.81
CA VAL A 210 11.36 2.34 -6.00
C VAL A 210 10.48 1.23 -6.55
N MET A 211 9.19 1.50 -6.76
CA MET A 211 8.32 0.54 -7.41
C MET A 211 7.06 1.17 -7.98
N GLN A 212 6.35 0.43 -8.82
CA GLN A 212 4.92 0.68 -9.04
C GLN A 212 4.13 -0.11 -8.01
N ARG A 213 3.10 0.50 -7.40
CA ARG A 213 2.27 -0.21 -6.42
C ARG A 213 1.45 -1.31 -7.09
N VAL A 214 1.31 -2.44 -6.41
CA VAL A 214 0.62 -3.61 -7.00
C VAL A 214 -0.38 -4.25 -6.05
N HIS A 215 -0.21 -4.06 -4.75
CA HIS A 215 -1.12 -4.53 -3.71
C HIS A 215 -1.08 -3.59 -2.50
N GLN A 216 -2.13 -3.55 -1.69
CA GLN A 216 -2.07 -2.75 -0.46
C GLN A 216 -1.01 -3.30 0.51
N ASP A 217 -0.96 -4.63 0.65
CA ASP A 217 0.00 -5.37 1.50
C ASP A 217 1.35 -5.64 0.79
N ASP A 218 1.75 -4.81 -0.17
CA ASP A 218 3.11 -4.84 -0.71
C ASP A 218 4.11 -4.19 0.26
N LEU A 219 5.41 -4.26 -0.06
CA LEU A 219 6.45 -3.71 0.80
C LEU A 219 6.26 -2.22 1.10
N VAL A 220 5.74 -1.44 0.14
CA VAL A 220 5.45 -0.02 0.38
C VAL A 220 4.35 0.14 1.41
N GLY A 221 3.23 -0.58 1.30
CA GLY A 221 2.17 -0.51 2.30
C GLY A 221 2.67 -0.85 3.70
N HIS A 222 3.48 -1.89 3.81
CA HIS A 222 4.11 -2.28 5.07
C HIS A 222 5.02 -1.19 5.66
N LEU A 223 5.88 -0.56 4.84
CA LEU A 223 6.78 0.50 5.30
C LEU A 223 6.07 1.83 5.60
N GLN A 224 4.98 2.11 4.89
CA GLN A 224 4.12 3.26 5.16
C GLN A 224 3.50 3.16 6.57
N GLU A 225 3.02 1.98 6.96
CA GLU A 225 2.47 1.74 8.30
C GLU A 225 3.53 1.87 9.41
N GLN A 226 4.75 1.39 9.16
CA GLN A 226 5.84 1.50 10.13
C GLN A 226 6.38 2.93 10.27
N GLY A 227 6.26 3.74 9.22
CA GLY A 227 6.80 5.09 9.15
C GLY A 227 8.33 5.15 9.01
N GLY A 228 8.87 6.37 9.01
CA GLY A 228 10.32 6.62 8.92
C GLY A 228 10.91 6.59 7.52
N PHE A 229 10.07 6.57 6.48
CA PHE A 229 10.44 6.83 5.09
C PHE A 229 9.76 8.12 4.61
N GLU A 230 10.50 8.94 3.90
CA GLU A 230 9.93 9.97 3.03
C GLU A 230 9.33 9.31 1.79
N ILE A 231 8.26 9.89 1.25
CA ILE A 231 7.49 9.27 0.17
C ILE A 231 7.29 10.27 -0.97
N LEU A 232 7.84 9.95 -2.13
CA LEU A 232 7.54 10.60 -3.40
C LEU A 232 6.53 9.74 -4.17
N ASN A 233 5.26 10.12 -4.08
CA ASN A 233 4.16 9.43 -4.77
C ASN A 233 3.69 10.22 -6.01
N LEU A 234 3.81 9.61 -7.18
CA LEU A 234 3.56 10.25 -8.48
C LEU A 234 2.51 9.44 -9.27
N PRO A 235 1.20 9.66 -9.07
CA PRO A 235 0.16 8.96 -9.82
C PRO A 235 0.09 9.43 -11.27
N ALA A 236 -0.34 8.55 -12.19
CA ALA A 236 -0.56 8.88 -13.59
C ALA A 236 -1.52 10.07 -13.79
N ILE A 237 -2.56 10.17 -12.96
CA ILE A 237 -3.52 11.29 -12.95
C ILE A 237 -3.60 11.87 -11.54
N ALA A 238 -3.35 13.18 -11.38
CA ALA A 238 -3.41 13.84 -10.08
C ALA A 238 -4.80 13.75 -9.45
N GLN A 239 -4.88 13.33 -8.18
CA GLN A 239 -6.15 13.20 -7.46
C GLN A 239 -6.54 14.48 -6.69
N ARG A 240 -5.53 15.31 -6.40
CA ARG A 240 -5.61 16.58 -5.68
C ARG A 240 -4.50 17.49 -6.18
N GLU A 241 -4.58 18.76 -5.82
CA GLU A 241 -3.45 19.67 -5.97
C GLU A 241 -2.32 19.25 -5.02
N GLU A 242 -1.09 19.21 -5.53
CA GLU A 242 0.10 18.82 -4.77
C GLU A 242 1.35 19.48 -5.36
N THR A 243 2.24 19.96 -4.51
CA THR A 243 3.49 20.63 -4.92
C THR A 243 4.67 19.67 -4.77
N TYR A 244 5.49 19.58 -5.81
CA TYR A 244 6.71 18.77 -5.87
C TYR A 244 7.94 19.64 -6.00
N TYR A 245 8.98 19.37 -5.21
CA TYR A 245 10.25 20.07 -5.30
C TYR A 245 11.10 19.50 -6.44
N LEU A 246 11.61 20.39 -7.31
CA LEU A 246 12.39 20.02 -8.50
C LEU A 246 13.91 20.25 -8.32
N GLY A 247 14.31 20.78 -7.16
CA GLY A 247 15.69 21.21 -6.91
C GLY A 247 16.00 22.62 -7.43
N GLY A 248 17.11 23.19 -6.97
CA GLY A 248 17.53 24.55 -7.36
C GLY A 248 16.54 25.65 -6.96
N GLY A 249 15.73 25.43 -5.91
CA GLY A 249 14.68 26.36 -5.47
C GLY A 249 13.43 26.38 -6.36
N ARG A 250 13.32 25.45 -7.32
CA ARG A 250 12.13 25.30 -8.18
C ARG A 250 11.17 24.28 -7.59
N ASP A 251 9.89 24.53 -7.79
CA ASP A 251 8.80 23.62 -7.48
C ASP A 251 7.82 23.51 -8.65
N TYR A 252 6.94 22.51 -8.57
CA TYR A 252 5.87 22.29 -9.52
C TYR A 252 4.58 21.97 -8.78
N THR A 253 3.59 22.85 -8.89
CA THR A 253 2.25 22.62 -8.34
C THR A 253 1.41 21.92 -9.39
N ARG A 254 1.25 20.61 -9.21
CA ARG A 254 0.45 19.76 -10.09
C ARG A 254 -1.02 19.90 -9.74
N GLN A 255 -1.85 20.19 -10.73
CA GLN A 255 -3.29 20.41 -10.54
C GLN A 255 -4.08 19.10 -10.57
N LYS A 256 -5.22 19.06 -9.87
CA LYS A 256 -6.11 17.88 -9.90
C LYS A 256 -6.54 17.55 -11.34
N GLY A 257 -6.39 16.29 -11.74
CA GLY A 257 -6.71 15.80 -13.08
C GLY A 257 -5.57 15.90 -14.08
N GLU A 258 -4.48 16.61 -13.75
CA GLU A 258 -3.31 16.73 -14.62
C GLU A 258 -2.60 15.37 -14.78
N LEU A 259 -2.15 15.06 -16.00
CA LEU A 259 -1.45 13.81 -16.29
C LEU A 259 0.02 13.88 -15.87
N LEU A 260 0.62 12.74 -15.56
CA LEU A 260 2.01 12.68 -15.12
C LEU A 260 2.96 13.03 -16.26
N HIS A 261 2.77 12.40 -17.43
CA HIS A 261 3.59 12.61 -18.62
C HIS A 261 2.71 12.60 -19.89
N PRO A 262 2.02 13.72 -20.21
CA PRO A 262 1.08 13.78 -21.34
C PRO A 262 1.68 13.40 -22.71
N GLU A 263 2.97 13.67 -22.94
CA GLU A 263 3.63 13.33 -24.20
C GLU A 263 4.03 11.84 -24.31
N HIS A 264 4.08 11.13 -23.18
CA HIS A 264 4.38 9.71 -23.13
C HIS A 264 3.10 8.87 -23.03
N GLU A 265 2.18 9.27 -22.15
CA GLU A 265 0.92 8.60 -21.88
C GLU A 265 -0.22 9.64 -21.87
N PRO A 266 -0.72 10.02 -23.07
CA PRO A 266 -1.83 10.95 -23.18
C PRO A 266 -3.14 10.36 -22.62
N ALA A 267 -4.15 11.21 -22.45
CA ALA A 267 -5.38 10.86 -21.75
C ALA A 267 -6.13 9.65 -22.36
N ASP A 268 -6.14 9.56 -23.69
CA ASP A 268 -6.74 8.46 -24.45
C ASP A 268 -6.00 7.14 -24.22
N VAL A 269 -4.66 7.17 -24.23
CA VAL A 269 -3.82 6.00 -23.90
C VAL A 269 -4.06 5.53 -22.46
N LEU A 270 -4.12 6.46 -21.50
CA LEU A 270 -4.42 6.10 -20.10
C LEU A 270 -5.85 5.54 -19.94
N ALA A 271 -6.81 6.04 -20.70
CA ALA A 271 -8.17 5.52 -20.72
C ALA A 271 -8.24 4.10 -21.30
N GLU A 272 -7.48 3.83 -22.38
CA GLU A 272 -7.36 2.51 -22.98
C GLU A 272 -6.68 1.52 -22.03
N LEU A 273 -5.53 1.89 -21.44
CA LEU A 273 -4.85 1.08 -20.42
C LEU A 273 -5.78 0.71 -19.27
N LYS A 274 -6.55 1.68 -18.76
CA LYS A 274 -7.54 1.44 -17.70
C LYS A 274 -8.63 0.46 -18.12
N ARG A 275 -9.06 0.50 -19.39
CA ARG A 275 -10.06 -0.43 -19.95
C ARG A 275 -9.50 -1.84 -20.07
N GLU A 276 -8.26 -1.98 -20.53
CA GLU A 276 -7.60 -3.28 -20.75
C GLU A 276 -7.24 -4.00 -19.46
N MET A 277 -6.57 -3.30 -18.54
CA MET A 277 -6.11 -3.92 -17.28
C MET A 277 -7.18 -3.95 -16.19
N GLY A 278 -8.26 -3.18 -16.38
CA GLY A 278 -9.33 -3.00 -15.42
C GLY A 278 -9.00 -1.96 -14.33
N PRO A 279 -10.04 -1.42 -13.68
CA PRO A 279 -9.91 -0.27 -12.77
C PRO A 279 -9.10 -0.56 -11.49
N ILE A 280 -9.11 -1.81 -11.01
CA ILE A 280 -8.36 -2.21 -9.79
C ILE A 280 -6.86 -2.19 -10.08
N ALA A 281 -6.44 -2.86 -11.15
CA ALA A 281 -5.04 -2.92 -11.54
C ALA A 281 -4.52 -1.52 -11.95
N PHE A 282 -5.35 -0.71 -12.61
CA PHE A 282 -5.03 0.68 -12.92
C PHE A 282 -4.87 1.52 -11.64
N SER A 283 -5.77 1.37 -10.66
CA SER A 283 -5.67 2.10 -9.40
C SER A 283 -4.38 1.76 -8.64
N ALA A 284 -3.99 0.49 -8.62
CA ALA A 284 -2.71 0.07 -8.04
C ALA A 284 -1.52 0.62 -8.85
N GLN A 285 -1.40 0.20 -10.11
CA GLN A 285 -0.15 0.37 -10.88
C GLN A 285 0.05 1.77 -11.46
N TYR A 286 -1.03 2.49 -11.78
CA TYR A 286 -0.95 3.82 -12.38
C TYR A 286 -1.29 4.91 -11.36
N GLN A 287 -2.32 4.72 -10.54
CA GLN A 287 -2.67 5.72 -9.51
C GLN A 287 -1.89 5.56 -8.20
N GLN A 288 -1.03 4.54 -8.08
CA GLN A 288 -0.25 4.24 -6.87
C GLN A 288 -1.12 4.08 -5.61
N SER A 289 -2.38 3.73 -5.81
CA SER A 289 -3.40 3.61 -4.78
C SER A 289 -4.07 2.24 -4.93
N PRO A 290 -3.39 1.14 -4.56
CA PRO A 290 -3.99 -0.19 -4.58
C PRO A 290 -5.29 -0.19 -3.80
N ILE A 291 -6.34 -0.67 -4.46
CA ILE A 291 -7.62 -0.90 -3.82
C ILE A 291 -7.54 -2.31 -3.23
N PRO A 292 -7.94 -2.53 -1.96
CA PRO A 292 -8.10 -3.86 -1.42
C PRO A 292 -8.89 -4.73 -2.41
N PRO A 293 -8.52 -6.02 -2.59
CA PRO A 293 -9.24 -6.89 -3.51
C PRO A 293 -10.73 -6.95 -3.19
N GLY A 294 -11.52 -6.10 -3.85
CA GLY A 294 -12.98 -6.07 -3.79
C GLY A 294 -13.67 -4.71 -3.72
N GLY A 295 -12.93 -3.58 -3.67
CA GLY A 295 -13.53 -2.23 -3.69
C GLY A 295 -14.36 -1.91 -2.43
N THR A 296 -14.60 -0.64 -2.15
CA THR A 296 -15.46 -0.25 -1.02
C THR A 296 -16.92 -0.60 -1.34
N ILE A 297 -17.41 -1.70 -0.76
CA ILE A 297 -18.79 -2.18 -0.99
C ILE A 297 -19.80 -1.15 -0.47
N ILE A 298 -19.49 -0.52 0.66
CA ILE A 298 -20.29 0.54 1.28
C ILE A 298 -19.62 1.89 1.08
N LYS A 299 -20.39 2.89 0.65
CA LYS A 299 -19.91 4.27 0.46
C LYS A 299 -20.20 5.10 1.70
N ARG A 300 -19.24 5.95 2.11
CA ARG A 300 -19.39 6.85 3.26
C ARG A 300 -20.67 7.69 3.21
N LYS A 301 -21.05 8.19 2.04
CA LYS A 301 -22.28 9.00 1.84
C LYS A 301 -23.59 8.26 2.10
N TRP A 302 -23.57 6.93 2.18
CA TRP A 302 -24.75 6.10 2.49
C TRP A 302 -24.93 5.89 4.00
N LEU A 303 -23.93 6.21 4.81
CA LEU A 303 -23.99 6.05 6.25
C LEU A 303 -24.82 7.19 6.84
N THR A 304 -26.07 6.89 7.16
CA THR A 304 -27.00 7.83 7.81
C THR A 304 -26.95 7.66 9.33
N THR A 305 -27.24 8.73 10.08
CA THR A 305 -27.15 8.73 11.53
C THR A 305 -28.48 9.05 12.23
N TYR A 306 -28.57 8.72 13.52
CA TYR A 306 -29.67 9.10 14.41
C TYR A 306 -29.14 9.61 15.76
N ASP A 307 -29.90 10.48 16.45
CA ASP A 307 -29.48 11.03 17.75
C ASP A 307 -29.88 10.11 18.92
N GLN A 308 -31.17 9.81 19.06
CA GLN A 308 -31.71 8.91 20.09
C GLN A 308 -32.80 8.02 19.51
N ILE A 309 -32.95 6.83 20.08
CA ILE A 309 -34.01 5.89 19.73
C ILE A 309 -34.62 5.30 21.01
N GLY A 310 -35.93 5.46 21.19
CA GLY A 310 -36.71 4.77 22.22
C GLY A 310 -37.34 3.49 21.67
N SER A 311 -37.74 2.58 22.56
CA SER A 311 -38.45 1.34 22.22
C SER A 311 -39.89 1.61 21.77
N GLN A 312 -40.37 0.90 20.75
CA GLN A 312 -41.74 0.96 20.24
C GLN A 312 -42.34 -0.45 20.06
N PRO A 313 -43.67 -0.59 20.15
CA PRO A 313 -44.34 -1.84 19.82
C PRO A 313 -43.99 -2.30 18.40
N GLY A 314 -43.56 -3.55 18.26
CA GLY A 314 -43.15 -4.14 16.97
C GLY A 314 -41.64 -4.02 16.67
N ASP A 315 -40.87 -3.33 17.50
CA ASP A 315 -39.41 -3.38 17.43
C ASP A 315 -38.90 -4.79 17.71
N ARG A 316 -37.89 -5.22 16.94
CA ARG A 316 -37.23 -6.52 17.12
C ARG A 316 -35.74 -6.32 17.33
N ILE A 317 -35.20 -6.91 18.38
CA ILE A 317 -33.76 -6.92 18.61
C ILE A 317 -33.12 -8.14 17.96
N ILE A 318 -32.01 -7.90 17.27
CA ILE A 318 -31.14 -8.93 16.68
C ILE A 318 -29.74 -8.71 17.25
N MET A 319 -29.19 -9.73 17.91
CA MET A 319 -27.81 -9.76 18.39
C MET A 319 -27.06 -10.79 17.55
N SER A 320 -26.29 -10.29 16.59
CA SER A 320 -25.58 -11.12 15.63
C SER A 320 -24.12 -11.26 16.06
N TRP A 321 -23.72 -12.48 16.40
CA TRP A 321 -22.35 -12.79 16.78
C TRP A 321 -21.61 -13.51 15.68
N ASP A 322 -20.40 -13.03 15.39
CA ASP A 322 -19.32 -13.77 14.75
C ASP A 322 -18.33 -14.22 15.84
N ILE A 323 -18.03 -15.52 15.86
CA ILE A 323 -17.37 -16.18 16.99
C ILE A 323 -15.98 -16.66 16.58
N ALA A 324 -14.97 -16.10 17.25
CA ALA A 324 -13.61 -16.59 17.22
C ALA A 324 -13.08 -16.80 18.65
N LEU A 325 -12.56 -18.00 18.94
CA LEU A 325 -11.92 -18.30 20.23
C LEU A 325 -10.45 -17.88 20.18
N SER A 326 -10.03 -17.10 21.18
CA SER A 326 -8.64 -16.65 21.28
C SER A 326 -8.21 -16.46 22.73
N GLU A 327 -7.06 -17.05 23.09
CA GLU A 327 -6.43 -16.95 24.42
C GLU A 327 -5.21 -16.00 24.43
N ILE A 328 -4.77 -15.53 23.26
CA ILE A 328 -3.55 -14.73 23.09
C ILE A 328 -3.85 -13.42 22.37
N GLU A 329 -3.04 -12.38 22.62
CA GLU A 329 -3.24 -11.04 22.05
C GLU A 329 -3.17 -10.98 20.52
N SER A 330 -2.65 -12.00 19.84
CA SER A 330 -2.53 -12.05 18.38
C SER A 330 -3.64 -12.82 17.65
N GLY A 331 -4.62 -13.40 18.35
CA GLY A 331 -5.67 -14.20 17.71
C GLY A 331 -6.82 -13.37 17.11
N ASN A 332 -7.83 -14.08 16.57
CA ASN A 332 -8.99 -13.48 15.90
C ASN A 332 -9.98 -12.86 16.90
N TYR A 333 -10.74 -11.85 16.47
CA TYR A 333 -11.73 -11.18 17.30
C TYR A 333 -13.07 -11.91 17.29
N SER A 334 -13.74 -11.98 18.44
CA SER A 334 -15.19 -12.21 18.50
C SER A 334 -15.91 -10.87 18.43
N VAL A 335 -16.97 -10.80 17.63
CA VAL A 335 -17.75 -9.57 17.43
C VAL A 335 -19.25 -9.83 17.61
N CYS A 336 -19.93 -8.88 18.25
CA CYS A 336 -21.39 -8.79 18.28
C CYS A 336 -21.83 -7.46 17.67
N VAL A 337 -22.78 -7.52 16.73
CA VAL A 337 -23.53 -6.34 16.28
C VAL A 337 -24.96 -6.46 16.80
N VAL A 338 -25.39 -5.47 17.60
CA VAL A 338 -26.75 -5.37 18.13
C VAL A 338 -27.56 -4.40 17.29
N LEU A 339 -28.61 -4.92 16.65
CA LEU A 339 -29.51 -4.18 15.77
C LEU A 339 -30.92 -4.13 16.36
N LEU A 340 -31.57 -2.98 16.24
CA LEU A 340 -33.02 -2.83 16.37
C LEU A 340 -33.62 -2.72 14.98
N LYS A 341 -34.53 -3.64 14.64
CA LYS A 341 -35.33 -3.57 13.41
C LYS A 341 -36.68 -2.93 13.71
N ARG A 342 -37.00 -1.84 13.03
CA ARG A 342 -38.31 -1.17 13.03
C ARG A 342 -38.82 -1.04 11.61
N GLY A 343 -39.86 -1.80 11.27
CA GLY A 343 -40.31 -1.92 9.88
C GLY A 343 -39.16 -2.42 9.01
N GLU A 344 -38.78 -1.64 8.00
CA GLU A 344 -37.67 -1.93 7.07
C GLU A 344 -36.34 -1.25 7.45
N VAL A 345 -36.30 -0.53 8.57
CA VAL A 345 -35.12 0.22 9.01
C VAL A 345 -34.41 -0.51 10.15
N PHE A 346 -33.09 -0.56 10.07
CA PHE A 346 -32.19 -1.13 11.06
C PHE A 346 -31.39 -0.02 11.74
N PHE A 347 -31.40 -0.04 13.07
CA PHE A 347 -30.67 0.89 13.91
C PHE A 347 -29.59 0.13 14.67
N PHE A 348 -28.33 0.59 14.57
CA PHE A 348 -27.25 0.04 15.37
C PHE A 348 -27.35 0.52 16.81
N LEU A 349 -27.51 -0.40 17.76
CA LEU A 349 -27.52 -0.05 19.17
C LEU A 349 -26.11 -0.15 19.78
N GLU A 350 -25.37 -1.20 19.44
CA GLU A 350 -24.06 -1.47 20.02
C GLU A 350 -23.22 -2.39 19.12
N VAL A 351 -21.91 -2.17 19.11
CA VAL A 351 -20.93 -3.12 18.57
C VAL A 351 -19.97 -3.50 19.68
N ILE A 352 -19.80 -4.80 19.92
CA ILE A 352 -18.91 -5.35 20.94
C ILE A 352 -17.85 -6.15 20.22
N ARG A 353 -16.58 -5.80 20.44
CA ARG A 353 -15.44 -6.46 19.84
C ARG A 353 -14.43 -6.83 20.93
N GLY A 354 -13.84 -8.00 20.83
CA GLY A 354 -12.69 -8.36 21.65
C GLY A 354 -12.21 -9.79 21.45
N ARG A 355 -11.06 -10.10 22.04
CA ARG A 355 -10.51 -11.45 22.10
C ARG A 355 -10.89 -12.04 23.43
N PHE A 356 -11.69 -13.10 23.40
CA PHE A 356 -12.26 -13.67 24.60
C PHE A 356 -11.94 -15.17 24.67
N PRO A 357 -11.35 -15.63 25.78
CA PRO A 357 -11.38 -17.04 26.14
C PRO A 357 -12.82 -17.53 26.26
N PHE A 358 -13.04 -18.83 26.08
CA PHE A 358 -14.37 -19.43 25.97
C PHE A 358 -15.35 -19.00 27.08
N GLU A 359 -14.96 -19.11 28.34
CA GLU A 359 -15.82 -18.74 29.49
C GLU A 359 -16.13 -17.24 29.56
N THR A 360 -15.20 -16.39 29.13
CA THR A 360 -15.42 -14.94 29.07
C THR A 360 -16.36 -14.58 27.93
N LEU A 361 -16.22 -15.23 26.77
CA LEU A 361 -17.12 -15.06 25.63
C LEU A 361 -18.55 -15.46 26.00
N LYS A 362 -18.72 -16.64 26.62
CA LYS A 362 -20.02 -17.12 27.09
C LYS A 362 -20.70 -16.13 28.03
N ARG A 363 -19.97 -15.62 29.03
CA ARG A 363 -20.49 -14.59 29.95
C ARG A 363 -20.90 -13.32 29.22
N LYS A 364 -20.12 -12.85 28.25
CA LYS A 364 -20.44 -11.67 27.43
C LYS A 364 -21.71 -11.88 26.60
N VAL A 365 -21.87 -13.03 25.94
CA VAL A 365 -23.09 -13.33 25.17
C VAL A 365 -24.33 -13.28 26.08
N ILE A 366 -24.26 -13.85 27.28
CA ILE A 366 -25.34 -13.83 28.26
C ILE A 366 -25.62 -12.40 28.75
N GLU A 367 -24.59 -11.63 29.05
CA GLU A 367 -24.69 -10.23 29.48
C GLU A 367 -25.44 -9.39 28.46
N VAL A 368 -25.05 -9.48 27.19
CA VAL A 368 -25.69 -8.76 26.07
C VAL A 368 -27.15 -9.19 25.91
N LYS A 369 -27.43 -10.50 25.96
CA LYS A 369 -28.81 -11.01 25.86
C LYS A 369 -29.71 -10.50 26.98
N LYS A 370 -29.18 -10.38 28.21
CA LYS A 370 -29.92 -9.82 29.35
C LYS A 370 -30.17 -8.32 29.17
N ARG A 371 -29.15 -7.58 28.73
CA ARG A 371 -29.21 -6.13 28.49
C ARG A 371 -30.28 -5.77 27.46
N TYR A 372 -30.41 -6.58 26.41
CA TYR A 372 -31.39 -6.37 25.34
C TYR A 372 -32.54 -7.40 25.36
N SER A 373 -33.08 -7.70 26.55
CA SER A 373 -34.09 -8.76 26.75
C SER A 373 -35.51 -8.41 26.29
N TYR A 374 -35.78 -7.15 25.91
CA TYR A 374 -37.11 -6.69 25.50
C TYR A 374 -37.49 -7.14 24.08
N GLY A 375 -38.78 -7.34 23.81
CA GLY A 375 -39.31 -7.53 22.44
C GLY A 375 -38.93 -8.86 21.76
N SER A 376 -38.73 -9.94 22.54
CA SER A 376 -38.33 -11.27 22.04
C SER A 376 -37.04 -11.22 21.19
N PRO A 377 -35.89 -10.96 21.83
CA PRO A 377 -34.63 -10.75 21.11
C PRO A 377 -34.14 -12.03 20.44
N THR A 378 -33.64 -11.90 19.22
CA THR A 378 -32.97 -12.99 18.53
C THR A 378 -31.48 -12.94 18.84
N LEU A 379 -30.96 -14.03 19.43
CA LEU A 379 -29.53 -14.26 19.53
C LEU A 379 -29.11 -15.15 18.36
N LEU A 380 -28.32 -14.60 17.45
CA LEU A 380 -27.89 -15.25 16.22
C LEU A 380 -26.39 -15.55 16.32
N ILE A 381 -26.01 -16.80 16.10
CA ILE A 381 -24.62 -17.25 16.12
C ILE A 381 -24.40 -18.15 14.91
N GLU A 382 -23.34 -17.92 14.13
CA GLU A 382 -22.95 -18.82 13.04
C GLU A 382 -22.72 -20.24 13.57
N ASP A 383 -23.23 -21.28 12.90
CA ASP A 383 -22.91 -22.69 13.15
C ASP A 383 -21.60 -23.06 12.46
N SER A 384 -20.52 -22.93 13.21
CA SER A 384 -19.17 -23.32 12.82
C SER A 384 -18.62 -24.35 13.82
N PRO A 385 -17.58 -25.12 13.45
CA PRO A 385 -16.95 -26.06 14.39
C PRO A 385 -16.52 -25.41 15.72
N ILE A 386 -16.14 -24.13 15.68
CA ILE A 386 -15.69 -23.35 16.84
C ILE A 386 -16.88 -22.94 17.73
N SER A 387 -18.01 -22.55 17.13
CA SER A 387 -19.16 -22.02 17.88
C SER A 387 -20.08 -23.11 18.46
N ARG A 388 -20.07 -24.34 17.92
CA ARG A 388 -20.95 -25.43 18.38
C ARG A 388 -20.87 -25.69 19.88
N GLY A 389 -19.66 -25.72 20.44
CA GLY A 389 -19.47 -25.89 21.89
C GLY A 389 -20.09 -24.74 22.69
N LEU A 390 -19.95 -23.51 22.22
CA LEU A 390 -20.58 -22.34 22.84
C LEU A 390 -22.11 -22.41 22.73
N ILE A 391 -22.66 -22.76 21.56
CA ILE A 391 -24.10 -22.89 21.32
C ILE A 391 -24.71 -23.95 22.25
N GLN A 392 -24.08 -25.12 22.37
CA GLN A 392 -24.52 -26.17 23.28
C GLN A 392 -24.51 -25.68 24.74
N SER A 393 -23.39 -25.08 25.16
CA SER A 393 -23.24 -24.60 26.54
C SER A 393 -24.21 -23.48 26.92
N LEU A 394 -24.63 -22.66 25.94
CA LEU A 394 -25.69 -21.66 26.12
C LEU A 394 -27.06 -22.33 26.24
N ARG A 395 -27.37 -23.33 25.41
CA ARG A 395 -28.64 -24.07 25.46
C ARG A 395 -28.83 -24.84 26.78
N GLU A 396 -27.76 -25.41 27.33
CA GLU A 396 -27.76 -26.05 28.66
C GLU A 396 -28.15 -25.06 29.77
N GLN A 397 -27.88 -23.76 29.60
CA GLN A 397 -28.33 -22.69 30.49
C GLN A 397 -29.69 -22.09 30.10
N SER A 398 -30.48 -22.80 29.28
CA SER A 398 -31.77 -22.34 28.76
C SER A 398 -31.70 -21.02 27.98
N ILE A 399 -30.54 -20.72 27.38
CA ILE A 399 -30.37 -19.56 26.50
C ILE A 399 -30.72 -19.97 25.07
N ASN A 400 -31.83 -19.41 24.55
CA ASN A 400 -32.22 -19.63 23.16
C ASN A 400 -31.21 -19.00 22.19
N VAL A 401 -30.63 -19.83 21.33
CA VAL A 401 -29.71 -19.44 20.26
C VAL A 401 -30.27 -19.90 18.91
N THR A 402 -30.38 -18.96 17.98
CA THR A 402 -30.66 -19.23 16.58
C THR A 402 -29.33 -19.48 15.87
N ALA A 403 -29.17 -20.69 15.34
CA ALA A 403 -27.99 -21.02 14.55
C ALA A 403 -28.14 -20.45 13.14
N TYR A 404 -27.11 -19.76 12.65
CA TYR A 404 -27.03 -19.23 11.31
C TYR A 404 -26.06 -20.06 10.48
N LYS A 405 -26.38 -20.38 9.24
CA LYS A 405 -25.46 -21.07 8.34
C LYS A 405 -25.33 -20.25 7.05
N PRO A 406 -24.16 -19.62 6.79
CA PRO A 406 -23.98 -18.85 5.57
C PRO A 406 -24.06 -19.78 4.35
N ASP A 407 -24.70 -19.30 3.30
CA ASP A 407 -24.86 -19.99 2.00
C ASP A 407 -23.89 -19.47 0.92
N THR A 408 -23.31 -18.29 1.17
CA THR A 408 -22.46 -17.54 0.24
C THR A 408 -21.28 -16.90 0.99
N ASP A 409 -20.25 -16.51 0.25
CA ASP A 409 -19.07 -15.87 0.81
C ASP A 409 -19.42 -14.50 1.46
N LYS A 410 -18.59 -14.06 2.42
CA LYS A 410 -18.81 -12.84 3.22
C LYS A 410 -19.04 -11.60 2.35
N ARG A 411 -18.33 -11.50 1.22
CA ARG A 411 -18.42 -10.37 0.30
C ARG A 411 -19.78 -10.33 -0.38
N SER A 412 -20.21 -11.46 -0.93
CA SER A 412 -21.54 -11.62 -1.54
C SER A 412 -22.66 -11.28 -0.54
N ARG A 413 -22.53 -11.71 0.72
CA ARG A 413 -23.51 -11.39 1.77
C ARG A 413 -23.63 -9.90 2.06
N LEU A 414 -22.52 -9.15 2.11
CA LEU A 414 -22.59 -7.69 2.27
C LEU A 414 -23.13 -6.98 1.01
N ILE A 415 -22.74 -7.43 -0.19
CA ILE A 415 -23.24 -6.88 -1.47
C ILE A 415 -24.78 -6.96 -1.50
N ALA A 416 -25.34 -8.09 -1.05
CA ALA A 416 -26.79 -8.29 -0.97
C ALA A 416 -27.51 -7.30 -0.03
N GLN A 417 -26.79 -6.61 0.87
CA GLN A 417 -27.36 -5.60 1.78
C GLN A 417 -27.13 -4.16 1.34
N THR A 418 -26.41 -3.93 0.23
CA THR A 418 -26.03 -2.57 -0.22
C THR A 418 -27.24 -1.66 -0.48
N ASP A 419 -28.38 -2.22 -0.89
CA ASP A 419 -29.65 -1.54 -1.09
C ASP A 419 -30.17 -0.87 0.20
N LEU A 420 -30.01 -1.54 1.35
CA LEU A 420 -30.41 -0.98 2.65
C LEU A 420 -29.59 0.25 3.03
N PHE A 421 -28.28 0.24 2.76
CA PHE A 421 -27.41 1.38 3.00
C PHE A 421 -27.72 2.52 2.04
N ALA A 422 -27.78 2.23 0.73
CA ALA A 422 -28.05 3.23 -0.28
C ALA A 422 -29.43 3.91 -0.10
N GLY A 423 -30.42 3.17 0.38
CA GLY A 423 -31.78 3.66 0.69
C GLY A 423 -31.92 4.36 2.05
N GLY A 424 -30.89 4.41 2.88
CA GLY A 424 -30.97 5.02 4.23
C GLY A 424 -31.75 4.20 5.26
N SER A 425 -31.94 2.91 4.98
CA SER A 425 -32.59 1.92 5.87
C SER A 425 -31.63 1.36 6.92
N VAL A 426 -30.35 1.74 6.89
CA VAL A 426 -29.39 1.44 7.95
C VAL A 426 -28.93 2.74 8.60
N ARG A 427 -29.08 2.84 9.92
CA ARG A 427 -28.79 4.05 10.69
C ARG A 427 -27.84 3.77 11.84
N LEU A 428 -26.77 4.55 11.92
CA LEU A 428 -25.78 4.51 13.00
C LEU A 428 -26.08 5.58 14.06
N PRO A 429 -25.72 5.37 15.34
CA PRO A 429 -25.84 6.45 16.32
C PRO A 429 -24.89 7.58 15.93
N ARG A 430 -25.25 8.83 16.25
CA ARG A 430 -24.39 9.98 15.97
C ARG A 430 -23.09 9.96 16.78
N ARG A 431 -23.09 9.30 17.95
CA ARG A 431 -21.94 9.14 18.84
C ARG A 431 -21.99 7.76 19.49
N ALA A 432 -20.89 7.01 19.38
CA ALA A 432 -20.60 5.81 20.18
C ALA A 432 -19.10 5.56 20.18
N SER A 433 -18.58 4.90 21.22
CA SER A 433 -17.13 4.62 21.35
C SER A 433 -16.60 3.67 20.27
N TRP A 434 -17.44 2.75 19.76
CA TRP A 434 -17.10 1.78 18.72
C TRP A 434 -17.30 2.30 17.29
N LEU A 435 -17.93 3.48 17.12
CA LEU A 435 -18.45 3.93 15.83
C LEU A 435 -17.36 4.20 14.79
N GLU A 436 -16.27 4.84 15.20
CA GLU A 436 -15.19 5.25 14.29
C GLU A 436 -14.45 4.02 13.75
N GLU A 437 -14.04 3.12 14.65
CA GLU A 437 -13.37 1.86 14.29
C GLU A 437 -14.25 0.97 13.41
N PHE A 438 -15.53 0.81 13.78
CA PHE A 438 -16.49 0.05 12.98
C PHE A 438 -16.69 0.66 11.59
N THR A 439 -16.83 1.98 11.51
CA THR A 439 -17.04 2.69 10.24
C THR A 439 -15.81 2.59 9.34
N ALA A 440 -14.61 2.69 9.91
CA ALA A 440 -13.37 2.51 9.17
C ALA A 440 -13.28 1.10 8.56
N GLU A 441 -13.59 0.06 9.35
CA GLU A 441 -13.59 -1.33 8.87
C GLU A 441 -14.66 -1.57 7.80
N LEU A 442 -15.90 -1.13 8.02
CA LEU A 442 -17.00 -1.27 7.06
C LEU A 442 -16.71 -0.59 5.71
N LEU A 443 -16.09 0.60 5.75
CA LEU A 443 -15.72 1.34 4.54
C LEU A 443 -14.48 0.78 3.86
N ALA A 444 -13.58 0.10 4.59
CA ALA A 444 -12.42 -0.55 4.03
C ALA A 444 -12.72 -1.96 3.49
N PHE A 445 -13.92 -2.50 3.76
CA PHE A 445 -14.28 -3.87 3.41
C PHE A 445 -14.45 -4.07 1.89
N PRO A 446 -13.87 -5.14 1.32
CA PRO A 446 -13.11 -6.20 2.00
C PRO A 446 -11.70 -5.77 2.39
N GLY A 447 -11.34 -5.99 3.66
CA GLY A 447 -10.06 -5.56 4.26
C GLY A 447 -9.44 -6.64 5.14
N ARG A 448 -8.36 -6.31 5.85
CA ARG A 448 -7.61 -7.25 6.70
C ARG A 448 -8.43 -7.81 7.88
N HIS A 449 -9.36 -7.01 8.40
CA HIS A 449 -10.34 -7.42 9.39
C HIS A 449 -11.72 -7.45 8.73
N ASP A 450 -12.43 -8.55 8.92
CA ASP A 450 -13.78 -8.74 8.37
C ASP A 450 -14.82 -9.19 9.41
N ASP A 451 -14.40 -9.49 10.65
CA ASP A 451 -15.26 -10.03 11.70
C ASP A 451 -16.47 -9.12 12.01
N GLN A 452 -16.28 -7.79 12.02
CA GLN A 452 -17.39 -6.85 12.30
C GLN A 452 -18.40 -6.79 11.14
N VAL A 453 -17.88 -6.90 9.92
CA VAL A 453 -18.70 -6.86 8.71
C VAL A 453 -19.47 -8.16 8.52
N ASP A 454 -18.88 -9.28 8.91
CA ASP A 454 -19.53 -10.59 8.85
C ASP A 454 -20.70 -10.66 9.84
N ALA A 455 -20.46 -10.29 11.10
CA ALA A 455 -21.50 -10.18 12.12
C ALA A 455 -22.65 -9.25 11.67
N LEU A 456 -22.34 -8.13 11.00
CA LEU A 456 -23.34 -7.23 10.44
C LEU A 456 -24.15 -7.89 9.32
N ALA A 457 -23.49 -8.46 8.30
CA ALA A 457 -24.15 -9.03 7.15
C ALA A 457 -25.11 -10.15 7.57
N GLN A 458 -24.67 -11.02 8.48
CA GLN A 458 -25.49 -12.06 9.11
C GLN A 458 -26.76 -11.46 9.78
N GLY A 459 -26.60 -10.39 10.56
CA GLY A 459 -27.72 -9.77 11.28
C GLY A 459 -28.75 -9.12 10.36
N LEU A 460 -28.30 -8.43 9.32
CA LEU A 460 -29.17 -7.79 8.32
C LEU A 460 -29.93 -8.83 7.51
N GLU A 461 -29.24 -9.87 7.04
CA GLU A 461 -29.84 -10.94 6.25
C GLU A 461 -30.96 -11.66 6.99
N TRP A 462 -30.70 -12.08 8.24
CA TRP A 462 -31.72 -12.68 9.10
C TRP A 462 -32.91 -11.75 9.32
N GLY A 463 -32.62 -10.46 9.56
CA GLY A 463 -33.63 -9.43 9.71
C GLY A 463 -34.58 -9.35 8.52
N ARG A 464 -34.07 -9.47 7.28
CA ARG A 464 -34.86 -9.43 6.04
C ARG A 464 -35.71 -10.69 5.84
N GLN A 465 -35.14 -11.89 6.05
CA GLN A 465 -35.80 -13.16 5.75
C GLN A 465 -37.01 -13.46 6.67
N SER A 466 -37.05 -12.87 7.87
CA SER A 466 -38.10 -13.13 8.87
C SER A 466 -39.52 -12.60 8.52
N ARG A 467 -39.77 -12.21 7.26
CA ARG A 467 -41.11 -11.95 6.69
C ARG A 467 -41.87 -13.23 6.25
N GLY A 468 -41.25 -14.42 6.26
CA GLY A 468 -41.79 -15.61 5.58
C GLY A 468 -42.60 -16.65 6.39
N VAL A 469 -42.63 -16.61 7.73
CA VAL A 469 -43.39 -17.62 8.50
C VAL A 469 -44.80 -17.12 8.78
N THR A 470 -45.66 -17.18 7.77
CA THR A 470 -47.10 -17.24 7.98
C THR A 470 -47.39 -18.56 8.70
N ARG A 471 -47.86 -18.51 9.95
CA ARG A 471 -48.53 -19.65 10.59
C ARG A 471 -49.68 -20.06 9.67
N VAL A 472 -49.50 -21.12 8.90
CA VAL A 472 -50.64 -21.84 8.32
C VAL A 472 -51.31 -22.53 9.50
N GLY A 473 -52.32 -21.86 10.06
CA GLY A 473 -53.25 -22.48 10.97
C GLY A 473 -54.00 -23.55 10.19
N THR A 474 -53.75 -24.81 10.53
CA THR A 474 -54.66 -25.91 10.22
C THR A 474 -55.95 -25.63 10.98
N TYR A 475 -56.91 -25.00 10.31
CA TYR A 475 -58.31 -25.09 10.70
C TYR A 475 -58.78 -26.51 10.39
N LEU A 476 -59.07 -27.26 11.46
CA LEU A 476 -60.06 -28.33 11.42
C LEU A 476 -61.39 -27.75 10.92
N LEU A 477 -62.06 -28.47 10.01
CA LEU A 477 -63.52 -28.66 9.97
C LEU A 477 -63.87 -29.63 8.83
N GLY A 478 -64.54 -30.73 9.19
CA GLY A 478 -65.00 -31.80 8.31
C GLY A 478 -64.98 -33.13 9.01
#